data_AF-A0A0C9X8V9-F1
#
_entry.id   AF-A0A0C9X8V9-F1
#
_cell.length_a   1.000
_cell.length_b   1.000
_cell.length_c   1.000
_cell.angle_alpha   90.00
_cell.angle_beta   90.00
_cell.angle_gamma   90.00
#
_symmetry.space_group_name_H-M   'P 1'
#
loop_
_entity.id
_entity.type
_entity.pdbx_description
1 polymer ?
#
loop_
_entity_poly.entity_id
_entity_poly.type
_entity_poly.pdbx_seq_one_letter_code
_entity_poly.pdbx_strand_id
1 'polypeptide(L)'
;MPPLRDLFFQRDAIRRSVIASYWLAIILALPLWWNTTTIYRLSLPSSRVEAIARNKLLLPISICLVTNDHSLPGKLHHHLVRSTDYWKVLDVHIFGDLDCSSLGEGVYRVAPGIGLPDLHGRTLLFPYQDEETLPALADALSSLIVPYSSLPDREHRVAQYSPRYRLAFSLLNEDASAGNVILNWDVKTAIHRHITPILRSLSMFHNFTIESQVQFYAPLAFSPQLLEDGSYGLTHENLMVFINSAEWTLSSSASNDPVLHFILFVPSADRKPLRILDADGNPSTSNSFLLPQWGGIVLHNPSNFDESNDASILQASFSAFSHQLLSLLGIPQLPSGIRDTASDSSIREWQLDALLRRRTLENAKGSQDTLKSIIKLVDQIENMPVGQDVKGDVEDALEELTKMYGSATSSLQQTFRHSALALGLASRAFFNPGMLALLYFPAEHKYAVYTPLFASAVIPLFVAALRELKAWRLQRKAAAATGVQN
;
A
#
# COMPACT_ATOMS: atom_id res chain seq x y z
N MET A 1 -75.75 48.34 28.25
CA MET A 1 -74.79 47.47 27.53
C MET A 1 -74.25 46.47 28.54
N PRO A 2 -74.43 45.15 28.33
CA PRO A 2 -73.92 44.17 29.29
C PRO A 2 -72.39 44.13 29.21
N PRO A 3 -71.70 43.77 30.30
CA PRO A 3 -70.26 43.57 30.27
C PRO A 3 -69.94 42.45 29.28
N LEU A 4 -68.98 42.69 28.40
CA LEU A 4 -68.44 41.69 27.48
C LEU A 4 -68.09 40.45 28.31
N ARG A 5 -68.79 39.33 28.05
CA ARG A 5 -68.44 38.01 28.58
C ARG A 5 -66.95 37.81 28.37
N ASP A 6 -66.19 37.58 29.45
CA ASP A 6 -64.81 37.12 29.37
C ASP A 6 -64.76 35.99 28.34
N LEU A 7 -64.11 36.27 27.22
CA LEU A 7 -63.97 35.32 26.14
C LEU A 7 -63.25 34.09 26.70
N PHE A 8 -63.73 32.89 26.42
CA PHE A 8 -63.27 31.65 27.04
C PHE A 8 -61.73 31.49 27.03
N PHE A 9 -61.08 32.00 25.98
CA PHE A 9 -59.63 32.00 25.74
C PHE A 9 -58.81 33.05 26.53
N GLN A 10 -59.44 33.99 27.22
CA GLN A 10 -58.78 35.01 28.06
C GLN A 10 -58.44 34.52 29.48
N ARG A 11 -58.83 33.29 29.84
CA ARG A 11 -58.50 32.71 31.16
C ARG A 11 -57.00 32.44 31.26
N ASP A 12 -56.35 33.05 32.25
CA ASP A 12 -54.92 32.84 32.57
C ASP A 12 -54.55 31.35 32.70
N ALA A 13 -55.48 30.51 33.17
CA ALA A 13 -55.28 29.06 33.25
C ALA A 13 -55.10 28.39 31.88
N ILE A 14 -55.84 28.82 30.85
CA ILE A 14 -55.75 28.28 29.48
C ILE A 14 -54.46 28.76 28.81
N ARG A 15 -54.07 30.02 29.03
CA ARG A 15 -52.78 30.55 28.52
C ARG A 15 -51.61 29.74 29.09
N ARG A 16 -51.64 29.42 30.39
CA ARG A 16 -50.63 28.58 31.05
C ARG A 16 -50.62 27.15 30.55
N SER A 17 -51.79 26.54 30.32
CA SER A 17 -51.85 25.16 29.80
C SER A 17 -51.33 25.08 28.37
N VAL A 18 -51.61 26.07 27.52
CA VAL A 18 -51.06 26.15 26.15
C VAL A 18 -49.54 26.27 26.17
N ILE A 19 -48.98 27.23 26.94
CA ILE A 19 -47.52 27.38 27.06
C ILE A 19 -46.89 26.09 27.61
N ALA A 20 -47.47 25.50 28.66
CA ALA A 20 -46.99 24.24 29.23
C ALA A 20 -47.03 23.08 28.22
N SER A 21 -48.06 23.01 27.37
CA SER A 21 -48.18 21.95 26.36
C SER A 21 -47.07 22.01 25.29
N TYR A 22 -46.67 23.21 24.86
CA TYR A 22 -45.55 23.37 23.93
C TYR A 22 -44.22 22.95 24.57
N TRP A 23 -43.97 23.35 25.82
CA TRP A 23 -42.76 22.95 26.55
C TRP A 23 -42.72 21.44 26.82
N LEU A 24 -43.87 20.84 27.16
CA LEU A 24 -44.00 19.38 27.30
C LEU A 24 -43.63 18.67 26.00
N ALA A 25 -44.15 19.15 24.85
CA ALA A 25 -43.84 18.59 23.55
C ALA A 25 -42.34 18.71 23.20
N ILE A 26 -41.72 19.86 23.47
CA ILE A 26 -40.27 20.06 23.25
C ILE A 26 -39.45 19.11 24.12
N ILE A 27 -39.79 18.98 25.41
CA ILE A 27 -39.08 18.09 26.33
C ILE A 27 -39.21 16.62 25.90
N LEU A 28 -40.37 16.20 25.40
CA LEU A 28 -40.58 14.85 24.87
C LEU A 28 -39.90 14.63 23.51
N ALA A 29 -39.79 15.67 22.69
CA ALA A 29 -39.14 15.60 21.37
C ALA A 29 -37.61 15.62 21.45
N LEU A 30 -37.02 16.25 22.46
CA LEU A 30 -35.56 16.36 22.64
C LEU A 30 -34.84 15.00 22.66
N PRO A 31 -35.29 13.97 23.45
CA PRO A 31 -34.67 12.65 23.43
C PRO A 31 -34.77 11.97 22.06
N LEU A 32 -35.90 12.11 21.37
CA LEU A 32 -36.11 11.55 20.04
C LEU A 32 -35.19 12.22 19.02
N TRP A 33 -35.09 13.54 19.05
CA TRP A 33 -34.20 14.31 18.18
C TRP A 33 -32.73 13.99 18.47
N TRP A 34 -32.35 13.85 19.74
CA TRP A 34 -30.99 13.47 20.09
C TRP A 34 -30.66 12.09 19.52
N ASN A 35 -31.50 11.08 19.79
CA ASN A 35 -31.29 9.72 19.31
C ASN A 35 -31.29 9.59 17.78
N THR A 36 -32.19 10.31 17.09
CA THR A 36 -32.27 10.27 15.62
C THR A 36 -31.16 11.04 14.93
N THR A 37 -30.45 11.90 15.65
CA THR A 37 -29.40 12.74 15.08
C THR A 37 -28.00 12.46 15.64
N THR A 38 -27.87 11.54 16.59
CA THR A 38 -26.59 10.96 17.01
C THR A 38 -26.05 10.06 15.92
N ILE A 39 -24.75 10.17 15.65
CA ILE A 39 -24.08 9.33 14.66
C ILE A 39 -23.87 7.94 15.28
N TYR A 40 -24.26 6.91 14.54
CA TYR A 40 -24.03 5.53 14.93
C TYR A 40 -22.53 5.22 14.85
N ARG A 41 -21.92 4.88 16.00
CA ARG A 41 -20.49 4.57 16.13
C ARG A 41 -20.31 3.31 16.96
N LEU A 42 -19.85 2.24 16.32
CA LEU A 42 -19.44 1.03 17.02
C LEU A 42 -18.06 1.19 17.65
N SER A 43 -17.86 0.53 18.80
CA SER A 43 -16.55 0.46 19.44
C SER A 43 -15.64 -0.52 18.71
N LEU A 44 -14.38 -0.12 18.53
CA LEU A 44 -13.32 -0.95 17.97
C LEU A 44 -12.54 -1.66 19.08
N PRO A 45 -11.97 -2.85 18.82
CA PRO A 45 -11.24 -3.65 19.81
C PRO A 45 -9.81 -3.10 20.06
N SER A 46 -9.70 -1.91 20.64
CA SER A 46 -8.43 -1.19 20.82
C SER A 46 -7.38 -1.95 21.62
N SER A 47 -7.77 -2.57 22.74
CA SER A 47 -6.88 -3.39 23.57
C SER A 47 -6.29 -4.59 22.81
N ARG A 48 -7.05 -5.16 21.87
CA ARG A 48 -6.61 -6.30 21.05
C ARG A 48 -5.61 -5.86 19.99
N VAL A 49 -5.82 -4.70 19.37
CA VAL A 49 -4.86 -4.10 18.43
C VAL A 49 -3.53 -3.78 19.13
N GLU A 50 -3.57 -3.19 20.32
CA GLU A 50 -2.36 -2.91 21.11
C GLU A 50 -1.62 -4.18 21.56
N ALA A 51 -2.35 -5.24 21.88
CA ALA A 51 -1.75 -6.54 22.21
C ALA A 51 -1.01 -7.12 21.00
N ILE A 52 -1.67 -7.19 19.83
CA ILE A 52 -1.06 -7.74 18.61
C ILE A 52 0.10 -6.88 18.11
N ALA A 53 0.01 -5.56 18.26
CA ALA A 53 1.08 -4.64 17.90
C ALA A 53 2.40 -4.84 18.65
N ARG A 54 2.38 -5.50 19.82
CA ARG A 54 3.58 -5.83 20.59
C ARG A 54 4.22 -7.15 20.16
N ASN A 55 3.50 -7.97 19.39
CA ASN A 55 4.01 -9.26 18.93
C ASN A 55 5.05 -9.05 17.84
N LYS A 56 6.21 -9.67 18.03
CA LYS A 56 7.26 -9.76 17.00
C LYS A 56 7.04 -11.04 16.22
N LEU A 57 6.96 -10.92 14.89
CA LEU A 57 6.91 -12.08 14.00
C LEU A 57 8.32 -12.63 13.86
N LEU A 58 8.48 -13.93 14.12
CA LEU A 58 9.71 -14.68 13.88
C LEU A 58 9.42 -15.72 12.81
N LEU A 59 10.18 -15.69 11.71
CA LEU A 59 10.03 -16.65 10.62
C LEU A 59 11.14 -17.70 10.73
N PRO A 60 10.81 -19.01 10.82
CA PRO A 60 11.81 -20.06 10.94
C PRO A 60 12.58 -20.22 9.65
N ILE A 61 13.90 -20.42 9.79
CA ILE A 61 14.79 -20.75 8.68
C ILE A 61 15.66 -21.92 9.10
N SER A 62 15.55 -23.01 8.36
CA SER A 62 16.37 -24.20 8.56
C SER A 62 17.49 -24.23 7.53
N ILE A 63 18.74 -24.26 8.01
CA ILE A 63 19.94 -24.40 7.18
C ILE A 63 20.60 -25.73 7.54
N CYS A 64 20.73 -26.60 6.55
CA CYS A 64 21.51 -27.83 6.67
C CYS A 64 22.93 -27.58 6.19
N LEU A 65 23.92 -27.78 7.06
CA LEU A 65 25.34 -27.69 6.72
C LEU A 65 25.93 -29.09 6.61
N VAL A 66 26.34 -29.48 5.41
CA VAL A 66 27.01 -30.76 5.15
C VAL A 66 28.45 -30.66 5.63
N THR A 67 28.72 -31.14 6.84
CA THR A 67 30.05 -31.09 7.45
C THR A 67 30.25 -32.26 8.40
N ASN A 68 31.49 -32.72 8.50
CA ASN A 68 31.92 -33.70 9.49
C ASN A 68 32.30 -33.03 10.83
N ASP A 69 32.46 -31.70 10.85
CA ASP A 69 32.76 -30.94 12.07
C ASP A 69 31.46 -30.48 12.75
N HIS A 70 31.16 -31.08 13.90
CA HIS A 70 29.98 -30.77 14.71
C HIS A 70 30.02 -29.37 15.35
N SER A 71 31.17 -28.71 15.41
CA SER A 71 31.30 -27.36 15.98
C SER A 71 30.95 -26.25 14.98
N LEU A 72 31.04 -26.54 13.69
CA LEU A 72 30.88 -25.58 12.60
C LEU A 72 29.47 -24.96 12.52
N PRO A 73 28.35 -25.70 12.68
CA PRO A 73 27.00 -25.12 12.68
C PRO A 73 26.79 -24.05 13.75
N GLY A 74 27.31 -24.27 14.97
CA GLY A 74 27.19 -23.33 16.08
C GLY A 74 28.00 -22.05 15.84
N LYS A 75 29.21 -22.17 15.28
CA LYS A 75 30.04 -21.03 14.88
C LYS A 75 29.37 -20.22 13.77
N LEU A 76 28.83 -20.89 12.74
CA LEU A 76 28.12 -20.22 11.65
C LEU A 76 26.88 -19.46 12.16
N HIS A 77 26.13 -20.05 13.10
CA HIS A 77 24.97 -19.38 13.72
C HIS A 77 25.39 -18.07 14.40
N HIS A 78 26.49 -18.07 15.14
CA HIS A 78 27.03 -16.85 15.76
C HIS A 78 27.44 -15.79 14.72
N HIS A 79 28.06 -16.20 13.61
CA HIS A 79 28.42 -15.27 12.53
C HIS A 79 27.19 -14.66 11.85
N LEU A 80 26.16 -15.45 11.55
CA LEU A 80 24.93 -14.96 10.91
C LEU A 80 24.22 -13.94 11.80
N VAL A 81 23.96 -14.26 13.08
CA VAL A 81 23.25 -13.36 14.01
C VAL A 81 24.02 -12.05 14.26
N ARG A 82 25.35 -12.07 14.16
CA ARG A 82 26.20 -10.88 14.31
C ARG A 82 26.26 -10.02 13.04
N SER A 83 26.03 -10.60 11.86
CA SER A 83 26.23 -9.93 10.57
C SER A 83 25.25 -8.79 10.29
N THR A 84 23.95 -8.99 10.56
CA THR A 84 22.91 -8.00 10.27
C THR A 84 21.77 -8.02 11.29
N ASP A 85 21.15 -6.87 11.53
CA ASP A 85 19.98 -6.76 12.42
C ASP A 85 18.76 -7.55 11.91
N TYR A 86 18.72 -7.85 10.61
CA TYR A 86 17.60 -8.56 9.99
C TYR A 86 17.55 -10.04 10.40
N TRP A 87 18.69 -10.65 10.72
CA TRP A 87 18.72 -11.99 11.30
C TRP A 87 18.03 -12.05 12.67
N LYS A 88 17.83 -10.93 13.37
CA LYS A 88 17.09 -10.88 14.65
C LYS A 88 15.58 -11.05 14.48
N VAL A 89 15.07 -10.91 13.25
CA VAL A 89 13.64 -11.10 12.90
C VAL A 89 13.38 -12.52 12.40
N LEU A 90 14.44 -13.33 12.25
CA LEU A 90 14.39 -14.68 11.74
C LEU A 90 14.78 -15.65 12.86
N ASP A 91 14.12 -16.80 12.88
CA ASP A 91 14.40 -17.87 13.83
C ASP A 91 15.27 -18.94 13.15
N VAL A 92 16.59 -18.70 13.21
CA VAL A 92 17.58 -19.45 12.42
C VAL A 92 18.01 -20.71 13.15
N HIS A 93 17.72 -21.86 12.55
CA HIS A 93 18.14 -23.17 13.01
C HIS A 93 19.17 -23.74 12.02
N ILE A 94 20.37 -24.05 12.51
CA ILE A 94 21.43 -24.66 11.70
C ILE A 94 21.67 -26.09 12.19
N PHE A 95 21.52 -27.04 11.27
CA PHE A 95 21.66 -28.47 11.52
C PHE A 95 22.92 -29.02 10.84
N GLY A 96 23.54 -30.03 11.46
CA GLY A 96 24.62 -30.81 10.84
C GLY A 96 24.08 -31.93 9.95
N ASP A 97 24.95 -32.52 9.13
CA ASP A 97 24.56 -33.47 8.06
C ASP A 97 23.70 -34.66 8.54
N LEU A 98 23.95 -35.18 9.75
CA LEU A 98 23.22 -36.31 10.34
C LEU A 98 21.73 -35.99 10.61
N ASP A 99 21.42 -34.75 10.99
CA ASP A 99 20.07 -34.31 11.36
C ASP A 99 19.25 -33.86 10.13
N CYS A 100 19.93 -33.60 9.01
CA CYS A 100 19.33 -33.00 7.83
C CYS A 100 18.36 -33.91 7.07
N SER A 101 18.55 -35.22 7.14
CA SER A 101 17.75 -36.21 6.37
C SER A 101 16.30 -36.33 6.86
N SER A 102 15.99 -35.81 8.05
CA SER A 102 14.66 -35.79 8.64
C SER A 102 13.88 -34.48 8.39
N LEU A 103 14.53 -33.47 7.81
CA LEU A 103 13.93 -32.15 7.61
C LEU A 103 13.08 -32.12 6.33
N GLY A 104 11.89 -31.52 6.43
CA GLY A 104 10.90 -31.45 5.34
C GLY A 104 11.23 -30.46 4.22
N GLU A 105 10.24 -30.16 3.39
CA GLU A 105 10.36 -29.20 2.28
C GLU A 105 10.63 -27.77 2.79
N GLY A 106 11.63 -27.09 2.21
CA GLY A 106 11.97 -25.69 2.55
C GLY A 106 13.30 -25.47 3.28
N VAL A 107 14.13 -26.51 3.45
CA VAL A 107 15.46 -26.39 4.05
C VAL A 107 16.49 -25.93 3.01
N TYR A 108 17.34 -24.97 3.40
CA TYR A 108 18.50 -24.59 2.60
C TYR A 108 19.66 -25.52 2.90
N ARG A 109 20.22 -26.15 1.87
CA ARG A 109 21.37 -27.04 2.02
C ARG A 109 22.64 -26.32 1.59
N VAL A 110 23.68 -26.39 2.42
CA VAL A 110 25.00 -25.88 2.13
C VAL A 110 25.95 -27.08 2.10
N ALA A 111 26.58 -27.30 0.95
CA ALA A 111 27.47 -28.44 0.74
C ALA A 111 28.84 -27.97 0.22
N PRO A 112 29.92 -28.70 0.51
CA PRO A 112 31.26 -28.29 0.11
C PRO A 112 31.38 -28.33 -1.42
N GLY A 113 31.69 -27.19 -2.01
CA GLY A 113 31.88 -27.00 -3.45
C GLY A 113 33.35 -26.92 -3.85
N ILE A 114 33.64 -27.23 -5.11
CA ILE A 114 34.98 -27.07 -5.69
C ILE A 114 34.97 -25.84 -6.59
N GLY A 115 35.77 -24.83 -6.26
CA GLY A 115 35.90 -23.60 -7.04
C GLY A 115 34.85 -22.55 -6.70
N LEU A 116 34.26 -21.92 -7.72
CA LEU A 116 33.31 -20.82 -7.51
C LEU A 116 31.99 -21.33 -6.92
N PRO A 117 31.35 -20.56 -6.01
CA PRO A 117 30.05 -20.92 -5.46
C PRO A 117 29.00 -21.13 -6.54
N ASP A 118 28.21 -22.19 -6.39
CA ASP A 118 27.19 -22.58 -7.37
C ASP A 118 25.88 -22.93 -6.67
N LEU A 119 24.77 -22.41 -7.18
CA LEU A 119 23.46 -22.50 -6.56
C LEU A 119 22.50 -23.34 -7.40
N HIS A 120 22.02 -24.44 -6.81
CA HIS A 120 21.03 -25.34 -7.41
C HIS A 120 19.76 -25.34 -6.56
N GLY A 121 18.76 -24.54 -6.95
CA GLY A 121 17.50 -24.42 -6.21
C GLY A 121 17.73 -23.86 -4.80
N ARG A 122 17.61 -24.73 -3.78
CA ARG A 122 17.89 -24.42 -2.36
C ARG A 122 19.23 -24.99 -1.86
N THR A 123 20.05 -25.55 -2.75
CA THR A 123 21.37 -26.12 -2.41
C THR A 123 22.49 -25.20 -2.90
N LEU A 124 23.27 -24.65 -1.97
CA LEU A 124 24.46 -23.87 -2.24
C LEU A 124 25.71 -24.75 -2.13
N LEU A 125 26.43 -24.90 -3.23
CA LEU A 125 27.77 -25.47 -3.25
C LEU A 125 28.76 -24.34 -3.00
N PHE A 126 29.43 -24.35 -1.85
CA PHE A 126 30.36 -23.29 -1.46
C PHE A 126 31.69 -23.88 -1.01
N PRO A 127 32.85 -23.30 -1.40
CA PRO A 127 34.15 -23.77 -0.93
C PRO A 127 34.39 -23.35 0.52
N TYR A 128 33.81 -24.07 1.47
CA TYR A 128 34.14 -23.96 2.89
C TYR A 128 34.93 -25.18 3.32
N GLN A 129 36.06 -24.95 3.98
CA GLN A 129 36.94 -26.01 4.50
C GLN A 129 37.24 -25.79 5.97
N ASP A 130 37.43 -24.53 6.38
CA ASP A 130 37.84 -24.15 7.73
C ASP A 130 37.05 -22.94 8.27
N GLU A 131 37.22 -22.65 9.56
CA GLU A 131 36.60 -21.51 10.27
C GLU A 131 36.86 -20.15 9.59
N GLU A 132 38.01 -19.99 8.91
CA GLU A 132 38.36 -18.76 8.18
C GLU A 132 37.41 -18.44 7.01
N THR A 133 36.76 -19.47 6.45
CA THR A 133 35.83 -19.31 5.32
C THR A 133 34.38 -19.04 5.76
N LEU A 134 34.08 -19.17 7.05
CA LEU A 134 32.72 -18.97 7.60
C LEU A 134 32.18 -17.55 7.44
N PRO A 135 32.98 -16.47 7.59
CA PRO A 135 32.48 -15.12 7.32
C PRO A 135 32.01 -14.94 5.87
N ALA A 136 32.78 -15.43 4.91
CA ALA A 136 32.43 -15.35 3.49
C ALA A 136 31.17 -16.18 3.17
N LEU A 137 31.02 -17.35 3.79
CA LEU A 137 29.80 -18.16 3.69
C LEU A 137 28.61 -17.43 4.33
N ALA A 138 28.79 -16.81 5.50
CA ALA A 138 27.75 -16.05 6.18
C ALA A 138 27.26 -14.86 5.34
N ASP A 139 28.17 -14.16 4.65
CA ASP A 139 27.84 -13.08 3.73
C ASP A 139 27.07 -13.59 2.50
N ALA A 140 27.52 -14.70 1.90
CA ALA A 140 26.82 -15.34 0.78
C ALA A 140 25.39 -15.76 1.19
N LEU A 141 25.23 -16.41 2.34
CA LEU A 141 23.91 -16.80 2.86
C LEU A 141 23.04 -15.59 3.18
N SER A 142 23.62 -14.53 3.75
CA SER A 142 22.89 -13.28 4.00
C SER A 142 22.38 -12.67 2.70
N SER A 143 23.20 -12.67 1.64
CA SER A 143 22.83 -12.15 0.33
C SER A 143 21.75 -12.97 -0.39
N LEU A 144 21.60 -14.26 -0.08
CA LEU A 144 20.58 -15.14 -0.70
C LEU A 144 19.29 -15.22 0.12
N ILE A 145 19.41 -15.42 1.44
CA ILE A 145 18.28 -15.68 2.33
C ILE A 145 17.60 -14.36 2.72
N VAL A 146 18.41 -13.31 2.91
CA VAL A 146 18.00 -11.99 3.38
C VAL A 146 18.56 -10.87 2.48
N PRO A 147 18.25 -10.88 1.17
CA PRO A 147 18.86 -9.97 0.19
C PRO A 147 18.51 -8.49 0.38
N TYR A 148 17.57 -8.17 1.28
CA TYR A 148 17.03 -6.82 1.46
C TYR A 148 17.60 -6.10 2.70
N SER A 149 18.42 -6.75 3.52
CA SER A 149 18.91 -6.19 4.79
C SER A 149 20.05 -5.18 4.66
N SER A 150 20.76 -5.17 3.52
CA SER A 150 22.05 -4.47 3.38
C SER A 150 22.03 -3.24 2.46
N LEU A 151 20.88 -2.83 1.90
CA LEU A 151 20.82 -1.74 0.91
C LEU A 151 19.59 -0.82 1.12
N PRO A 152 19.74 0.30 1.86
CA PRO A 152 18.67 1.30 2.07
C PRO A 152 18.06 1.82 0.75
N ASP A 153 18.88 1.88 -0.29
CA ASP A 153 18.54 2.36 -1.63
C ASP A 153 17.61 1.43 -2.43
N ARG A 154 17.54 0.14 -2.07
CA ARG A 154 16.65 -0.82 -2.74
C ARG A 154 15.24 -0.81 -2.16
N GLU A 155 15.08 -0.45 -0.89
CA GLU A 155 13.76 -0.40 -0.25
C GLU A 155 12.85 0.62 -0.93
N HIS A 156 13.40 1.79 -1.28
CA HIS A 156 12.63 2.85 -1.94
C HIS A 156 12.37 2.59 -3.42
N ARG A 157 13.10 1.68 -4.07
CA ARG A 157 12.90 1.33 -5.50
C ARG A 157 11.75 0.35 -5.72
N VAL A 158 11.51 -0.54 -4.76
CA VAL A 158 10.55 -1.63 -4.86
C VAL A 158 9.15 -1.12 -4.56
N ALA A 159 8.18 -1.52 -5.38
CA ALA A 159 6.78 -1.20 -5.17
C ALA A 159 6.26 -1.82 -3.86
N GLN A 160 5.48 -1.04 -3.11
CA GLN A 160 4.79 -1.49 -1.90
C GLN A 160 3.82 -2.61 -2.24
N TYR A 161 3.72 -3.61 -1.35
CA TYR A 161 2.87 -4.76 -1.59
C TYR A 161 1.41 -4.37 -1.87
N SER A 162 0.84 -4.94 -2.93
CA SER A 162 -0.60 -4.93 -3.18
C SER A 162 -1.05 -6.31 -3.66
N PRO A 163 -2.20 -6.83 -3.20
CA PRO A 163 -2.73 -8.09 -3.72
C PRO A 163 -3.11 -7.99 -5.20
N ARG A 164 -3.29 -6.78 -5.73
CA ARG A 164 -3.63 -6.53 -7.13
C ARG A 164 -2.73 -5.46 -7.72
N TYR A 165 -2.18 -5.72 -8.90
CA TYR A 165 -1.45 -4.73 -9.68
C TYR A 165 -2.05 -4.60 -11.07
N ARG A 166 -1.94 -3.41 -11.62
CA ARG A 166 -2.18 -3.14 -13.03
C ARG A 166 -0.85 -2.87 -13.71
N LEU A 167 -0.58 -3.55 -14.82
CA LEU A 167 0.61 -3.36 -15.64
C LEU A 167 0.19 -2.64 -16.92
N ALA A 168 0.63 -1.41 -17.10
CA ALA A 168 0.28 -0.57 -18.25
C ALA A 168 1.44 -0.50 -19.23
N PHE A 169 1.31 -1.18 -20.37
CA PHE A 169 2.31 -1.14 -21.45
C PHE A 169 1.94 -0.06 -22.47
N SER A 170 2.72 1.01 -22.55
CA SER A 170 2.44 2.14 -23.45
C SER A 170 3.53 2.31 -24.48
N LEU A 171 3.16 2.39 -25.75
CA LEU A 171 4.02 2.86 -26.82
C LEU A 171 3.76 4.35 -27.02
N LEU A 172 4.78 5.18 -26.77
CA LEU A 172 4.70 6.63 -26.91
C LEU A 172 5.60 7.07 -28.07
N ASN A 173 4.99 7.59 -29.12
CA ASN A 173 5.70 8.31 -30.17
C ASN A 173 5.71 9.79 -29.81
N GLU A 174 6.89 10.40 -29.79
CA GLU A 174 7.03 11.82 -29.44
C GLU A 174 6.25 12.72 -30.41
N ASP A 175 6.42 12.50 -31.72
CA ASP A 175 5.68 13.18 -32.77
C ASP A 175 5.54 12.28 -34.01
N ALA A 176 4.34 11.76 -34.26
CA ALA A 176 4.06 10.97 -35.44
C ALA A 176 3.98 11.75 -36.76
N SER A 177 3.78 13.06 -36.71
CA SER A 177 3.72 13.89 -37.90
C SER A 177 5.10 14.12 -38.53
N ALA A 178 6.15 14.09 -37.70
CA ALA A 178 7.55 14.23 -38.12
C ALA A 178 8.10 12.99 -38.89
N GLY A 179 7.30 11.92 -38.99
CA GLY A 179 7.70 10.66 -39.63
C GLY A 179 8.51 9.74 -38.72
N ASN A 180 8.84 8.54 -39.22
CA ASN A 180 9.59 7.51 -38.48
C ASN A 180 8.95 7.05 -37.16
N VAL A 181 7.69 6.61 -37.21
CA VAL A 181 6.94 6.12 -36.04
C VAL A 181 6.59 4.65 -36.09
N ILE A 182 6.50 4.06 -34.90
CA ILE A 182 6.00 2.70 -34.73
C ILE A 182 4.47 2.79 -34.72
N LEU A 183 3.85 2.32 -35.81
CA LEU A 183 2.40 2.35 -36.00
C LEU A 183 1.68 1.17 -35.34
N ASN A 184 2.35 0.01 -35.33
CA ASN A 184 1.83 -1.20 -34.73
C ASN A 184 2.86 -1.79 -33.77
N TRP A 185 2.38 -2.50 -32.77
CA TRP A 185 3.23 -3.35 -31.96
C TRP A 185 2.44 -4.60 -31.57
N ASP A 186 2.99 -5.78 -31.84
CA ASP A 186 2.40 -7.04 -31.36
C ASP A 186 2.72 -7.24 -29.88
N VAL A 187 2.10 -6.38 -29.06
CA VAL A 187 2.25 -6.38 -27.61
C VAL A 187 1.78 -7.72 -27.02
N LYS A 188 0.78 -8.36 -27.63
CA LYS A 188 0.17 -9.58 -27.11
C LYS A 188 1.15 -10.75 -27.15
N THR A 189 1.83 -10.95 -28.28
CA THR A 189 2.85 -12.00 -28.40
C THR A 189 4.05 -11.71 -27.50
N ALA A 190 4.48 -10.45 -27.42
CA ALA A 190 5.59 -10.05 -26.56
C ALA A 190 5.30 -10.28 -25.06
N ILE A 191 4.11 -9.91 -24.60
CA ILE A 191 3.61 -10.20 -23.24
C ILE A 191 3.56 -11.71 -23.00
N HIS A 192 3.05 -12.49 -23.96
CA HIS A 192 2.95 -13.94 -23.79
C HIS A 192 4.31 -14.60 -23.60
N ARG A 193 5.32 -14.12 -24.34
CA ARG A 193 6.68 -14.69 -24.31
C ARG A 193 7.49 -14.24 -23.09
N HIS A 194 7.44 -12.96 -22.72
CA HIS A 194 8.37 -12.36 -21.74
C HIS A 194 7.75 -12.09 -20.37
N ILE A 195 6.47 -11.71 -20.33
CA ILE A 195 5.82 -11.24 -19.10
C ILE A 195 4.97 -12.34 -18.46
N THR A 196 4.20 -13.08 -19.27
CA THR A 196 3.30 -14.13 -18.78
C THR A 196 3.99 -15.21 -17.92
N PRO A 197 5.21 -15.70 -18.25
CA PRO A 197 5.91 -16.63 -17.37
C PRO A 197 6.15 -16.07 -15.96
N ILE A 198 6.56 -14.79 -15.89
CA ILE A 198 6.77 -14.08 -14.61
C ILE A 198 5.47 -13.99 -13.82
N LEU A 199 4.37 -13.58 -14.47
CA LEU A 199 3.08 -13.43 -13.80
C LEU A 199 2.54 -14.76 -13.28
N ARG A 200 2.74 -15.86 -14.02
CA ARG A 200 2.35 -17.20 -13.56
C ARG A 200 3.14 -17.61 -12.32
N SER A 201 4.45 -17.42 -12.32
CA SER A 201 5.31 -17.72 -11.16
C SER A 201 4.97 -16.87 -9.93
N LEU A 202 4.47 -15.65 -10.13
CA LEU A 202 4.12 -14.72 -9.05
C LEU A 202 2.61 -14.68 -8.69
N SER A 203 1.81 -15.55 -9.29
CA SER A 203 0.35 -15.58 -9.13
C SER A 203 -0.11 -15.81 -7.68
N MET A 204 0.74 -16.43 -6.84
CA MET A 204 0.46 -16.58 -5.41
C MET A 204 0.56 -15.29 -4.60
N PHE A 205 1.32 -14.30 -5.09
CA PHE A 205 1.56 -13.04 -4.38
C PHE A 205 0.57 -11.95 -4.82
N HIS A 206 0.30 -11.89 -6.12
CA HIS A 206 -0.37 -10.78 -6.76
C HIS A 206 -1.28 -11.26 -7.88
N ASN A 207 -2.41 -10.59 -8.03
CA ASN A 207 -3.27 -10.68 -9.20
C ASN A 207 -2.97 -9.52 -10.16
N PHE A 208 -2.56 -9.84 -11.38
CA PHE A 208 -2.16 -8.85 -12.37
C PHE A 208 -3.26 -8.62 -13.39
N THR A 209 -3.55 -7.34 -13.65
CA THR A 209 -4.34 -6.89 -14.81
C THR A 209 -3.40 -6.21 -15.79
N ILE A 210 -3.57 -6.45 -17.09
CA ILE A 210 -2.70 -5.87 -18.12
C ILE A 210 -3.52 -4.92 -18.98
N GLU A 211 -2.99 -3.73 -19.18
CA GLU A 211 -3.53 -2.73 -20.09
C GLU A 211 -2.44 -2.35 -21.10
N SER A 212 -2.85 -2.02 -22.32
CA SER A 212 -1.93 -1.59 -23.36
C SER A 212 -2.51 -0.43 -24.14
N GLN A 213 -1.66 0.53 -24.50
CA GLN A 213 -2.04 1.69 -25.28
C GLN A 213 -0.92 2.12 -26.25
N VAL A 214 -1.32 2.82 -27.31
CA VAL A 214 -0.42 3.48 -28.25
C VAL A 214 -0.81 4.95 -28.32
N GLN A 215 0.16 5.83 -28.12
CA GLN A 215 0.00 7.27 -28.30
C GLN A 215 0.91 7.73 -29.44
N PHE A 216 0.32 8.46 -30.39
CA PHE A 216 1.01 8.94 -31.58
C PHE A 216 1.62 10.34 -31.41
N TYR A 217 1.28 11.02 -30.33
CA TYR A 217 1.80 12.34 -30.02
C TYR A 217 1.96 12.44 -28.51
N ALA A 218 3.20 12.44 -28.05
CA ALA A 218 3.57 12.42 -26.65
C ALA A 218 4.88 13.23 -26.45
N PRO A 219 4.84 14.55 -26.65
CA PRO A 219 6.04 15.37 -26.59
C PRO A 219 6.64 15.40 -25.18
N LEU A 220 7.96 15.61 -25.14
CA LEU A 220 8.68 15.85 -23.89
C LEU A 220 8.33 17.23 -23.34
N ALA A 221 8.16 17.32 -22.02
CA ALA A 221 7.93 18.59 -21.33
C ALA A 221 9.18 19.50 -21.28
N PHE A 222 10.32 19.00 -21.73
CA PHE A 222 11.61 19.68 -21.75
C PHE A 222 12.34 19.40 -23.07
N SER A 223 13.35 20.20 -23.38
CA SER A 223 14.22 19.99 -24.53
C SER A 223 15.49 19.22 -24.12
N PRO A 224 15.80 18.08 -24.76
CA PRO A 224 17.05 17.35 -24.52
C PRO A 224 18.30 18.19 -24.87
N GLN A 225 19.44 17.87 -24.26
CA GLN A 225 20.71 18.55 -24.51
C GLN A 225 21.31 18.08 -25.85
N LEU A 226 21.68 18.99 -26.74
CA LEU A 226 22.42 18.65 -27.95
C LEU A 226 23.88 18.33 -27.60
N LEU A 227 24.36 17.17 -28.05
CA LEU A 227 25.73 16.68 -27.86
C LEU A 227 26.61 17.01 -29.05
N GLU A 228 27.93 16.97 -28.86
CA GLU A 228 28.92 17.28 -29.91
C GLU A 228 28.83 16.34 -31.13
N ASP A 229 28.36 15.11 -30.92
CA ASP A 229 28.15 14.11 -31.97
C ASP A 229 26.84 14.29 -32.75
N GLY A 230 26.06 15.34 -32.43
CA GLY A 230 24.75 15.61 -33.03
C GLY A 230 23.62 14.76 -32.45
N SER A 231 23.88 13.95 -31.42
CA SER A 231 22.84 13.24 -30.67
C SER A 231 22.24 14.10 -29.56
N TYR A 232 21.11 13.65 -29.01
CA TYR A 232 20.41 14.32 -27.94
C TYR A 232 20.58 13.55 -26.63
N GLY A 233 21.01 14.22 -25.57
CA GLY A 233 21.25 13.65 -24.25
C GLY A 233 20.13 13.97 -23.26
N LEU A 234 19.73 12.96 -22.48
CA LEU A 234 18.89 13.10 -21.30
C LEU A 234 19.76 13.10 -20.04
N THR A 235 19.79 14.22 -19.31
CA THR A 235 20.49 14.30 -18.02
C THR A 235 19.70 13.61 -16.91
N HIS A 236 20.33 13.39 -15.76
CA HIS A 236 19.65 12.84 -14.58
C HIS A 236 18.41 13.66 -14.17
N GLU A 237 18.48 14.99 -14.26
CA GLU A 237 17.35 15.88 -13.98
C GLU A 237 16.20 15.68 -14.99
N ASN A 238 16.53 15.48 -16.27
CA ASN A 238 15.53 15.18 -17.29
C ASN A 238 14.80 13.87 -17.01
N LEU A 239 15.50 12.84 -16.51
CA LEU A 239 14.88 11.55 -16.18
C LEU A 239 13.82 11.68 -15.06
N MET A 240 14.03 12.59 -14.10
CA MET A 240 13.07 12.83 -13.00
C MET A 240 11.80 13.53 -13.47
N VAL A 241 11.87 14.35 -14.53
CA VAL A 241 10.73 15.12 -15.07
C VAL A 241 10.12 14.42 -16.30
N PHE A 242 10.69 13.31 -16.75
CA PHE A 242 10.28 12.59 -17.97
C PHE A 242 8.78 12.27 -18.03
N ILE A 243 8.17 11.94 -16.89
CA ILE A 243 6.76 11.54 -16.79
C ILE A 243 5.79 12.70 -16.53
N ASN A 244 6.29 13.92 -16.33
CA ASN A 244 5.47 15.08 -15.94
C ASN A 244 4.87 15.84 -17.14
N SER A 245 4.78 15.21 -18.31
CA SER A 245 4.14 15.84 -19.47
C SER A 245 2.63 15.85 -19.29
N ALA A 246 2.04 17.05 -19.27
CA ALA A 246 0.60 17.25 -19.11
C ALA A 246 -0.23 16.62 -20.25
N GLU A 247 0.41 16.33 -21.38
CA GLU A 247 -0.23 15.75 -22.56
C GLU A 247 -0.27 14.23 -22.54
N TRP A 248 0.47 13.58 -21.64
CA TRP A 248 0.47 12.12 -21.54
C TRP A 248 -0.80 11.66 -20.80
N THR A 249 -1.80 11.21 -21.56
CA THR A 249 -3.01 10.62 -20.99
C THR A 249 -2.73 9.19 -20.53
N LEU A 250 -1.95 9.02 -19.47
CA LEU A 250 -1.67 7.71 -18.84
C LEU A 250 -2.82 7.19 -17.97
N SER A 251 -4.00 7.80 -18.08
CA SER A 251 -5.14 7.58 -17.18
C SER A 251 -5.56 6.11 -17.13
N SER A 252 -5.41 5.49 -15.97
CA SER A 252 -6.05 4.21 -15.67
C SER A 252 -7.53 4.42 -15.37
N SER A 253 -8.33 3.39 -15.64
CA SER A 253 -9.70 3.27 -15.13
C SER A 253 -9.78 3.58 -13.62
N ALA A 254 -10.92 4.11 -13.15
CA ALA A 254 -11.16 4.47 -11.75
C ALA A 254 -11.07 3.23 -10.84
N SER A 255 -9.87 2.90 -10.40
CA SER A 255 -9.55 1.80 -9.50
C SER A 255 -8.45 2.24 -8.55
N ASN A 256 -8.48 1.73 -7.33
CA ASN A 256 -7.45 1.95 -6.31
C ASN A 256 -6.25 0.99 -6.46
N ASP A 257 -6.25 0.12 -7.49
CA ASP A 257 -5.15 -0.80 -7.74
C ASP A 257 -3.92 -0.01 -8.21
N PRO A 258 -2.73 -0.19 -7.58
CA PRO A 258 -1.51 0.46 -8.03
C PRO A 258 -1.14 0.03 -9.46
N VAL A 259 -0.66 1.01 -10.23
CA VAL A 259 -0.29 0.83 -11.64
C VAL A 259 1.21 0.91 -11.80
N LEU A 260 1.81 -0.08 -12.47
CA LEU A 260 3.20 -0.06 -12.91
C LEU A 260 3.25 0.21 -14.42
N HIS A 261 3.94 1.27 -14.81
CA HIS A 261 4.00 1.74 -16.19
C HIS A 261 5.25 1.22 -16.91
N PHE A 262 5.07 0.64 -18.09
CA PHE A 262 6.15 0.19 -18.96
C PHE A 262 6.05 0.91 -20.28
N ILE A 263 6.94 1.88 -20.49
CA ILE A 263 6.87 2.80 -21.62
C ILE A 263 7.97 2.48 -22.63
N LEU A 264 7.57 2.24 -23.87
CA LEU A 264 8.47 2.28 -25.01
C LEU A 264 8.35 3.67 -25.63
N PHE A 265 9.40 4.48 -25.51
CA PHE A 265 9.42 5.84 -26.01
C PHE A 265 10.23 5.91 -27.31
N VAL A 266 9.61 6.48 -28.34
CA VAL A 266 10.21 6.70 -29.67
C VAL A 266 10.36 8.21 -29.87
N PRO A 267 11.58 8.74 -29.94
CA PRO A 267 11.81 10.17 -30.15
C PRO A 267 11.45 10.60 -31.57
N SER A 268 11.14 11.88 -31.73
CA SER A 268 10.84 12.51 -33.01
C SER A 268 12.05 12.47 -33.95
N ALA A 269 11.82 12.52 -35.26
CA ALA A 269 12.86 12.54 -36.28
C ALA A 269 13.89 13.66 -36.07
N ASP A 270 13.45 14.81 -35.56
CA ASP A 270 14.30 15.98 -35.31
C ASP A 270 15.19 15.85 -34.06
N ARG A 271 14.83 14.94 -33.14
CA ARG A 271 15.45 14.77 -31.81
C ARG A 271 16.11 13.40 -31.62
N LYS A 272 16.58 12.83 -32.73
CA LYS A 272 17.17 11.50 -32.81
C LYS A 272 18.66 11.58 -33.14
N PRO A 273 19.52 10.70 -32.57
CA PRO A 273 19.24 9.71 -31.54
C PRO A 273 19.19 10.31 -30.15
N LEU A 274 18.26 9.82 -29.33
CA LEU A 274 18.12 10.19 -27.93
C LEU A 274 18.87 9.18 -27.04
N ARG A 275 19.79 9.65 -26.20
CA ARG A 275 20.67 8.85 -25.35
C ARG A 275 20.57 9.30 -23.89
N ILE A 276 20.75 8.37 -22.97
CA ILE A 276 20.79 8.67 -21.54
C ILE A 276 22.22 9.09 -21.20
N LEU A 277 22.39 10.17 -20.43
CA LEU A 277 23.69 10.61 -19.96
C LEU A 277 23.98 10.05 -18.55
N ASP A 278 25.23 9.68 -18.30
CA ASP A 278 25.70 9.35 -16.95
C ASP A 278 25.93 10.62 -16.10
N ALA A 279 26.37 10.42 -14.85
CA ALA A 279 26.64 11.53 -13.93
C ALA A 279 27.78 12.46 -14.42
N ASP A 280 28.66 11.95 -15.28
CA ASP A 280 29.79 12.67 -15.86
C ASP A 280 29.42 13.34 -17.21
N GLY A 281 28.16 13.20 -17.65
CA GLY A 281 27.64 13.79 -18.89
C GLY A 281 27.95 12.99 -20.16
N ASN A 282 28.49 11.76 -20.04
CA ASN A 282 28.79 10.91 -21.18
C ASN A 282 27.60 10.02 -21.56
N PRO A 283 27.46 9.63 -22.84
CA PRO A 283 26.41 8.72 -23.27
C PRO A 283 26.53 7.35 -22.58
N SER A 284 25.49 6.96 -21.86
CA SER A 284 25.37 5.64 -21.25
C SER A 284 25.25 4.54 -22.30
N THR A 285 25.74 3.35 -21.94
CA THR A 285 25.55 2.12 -22.72
C THR A 285 24.11 1.59 -22.64
N SER A 286 23.34 2.03 -21.65
CA SER A 286 21.96 1.62 -21.44
C SER A 286 20.98 2.59 -22.11
N ASN A 287 19.95 2.04 -22.76
CA ASN A 287 18.86 2.79 -23.38
C ASN A 287 17.55 2.73 -22.57
N SER A 288 17.60 2.24 -21.33
CA SER A 288 16.44 2.08 -20.48
C SER A 288 16.75 2.53 -19.07
N PHE A 289 15.76 3.07 -18.38
CA PHE A 289 15.88 3.49 -16.98
C PHE A 289 14.61 3.14 -16.20
N LEU A 290 14.74 3.05 -14.89
CA LEU A 290 13.67 2.67 -13.97
C LEU A 290 13.30 3.88 -13.09
N LEU A 291 12.01 4.14 -12.95
CA LEU A 291 11.48 5.09 -11.99
C LEU A 291 10.97 4.32 -10.76
N PRO A 292 11.57 4.54 -9.57
CA PRO A 292 11.19 3.88 -8.32
C PRO A 292 9.67 3.86 -8.09
N GLN A 293 9.12 2.68 -7.77
CA GLN A 293 7.70 2.45 -7.46
C GLN A 293 6.69 2.85 -8.56
N TRP A 294 7.15 3.32 -9.71
CA TRP A 294 6.29 3.82 -10.78
C TRP A 294 6.33 2.94 -12.03
N GLY A 295 7.54 2.58 -12.49
CA GLY A 295 7.63 1.94 -13.80
C GLY A 295 9.02 1.93 -14.42
N GLY A 296 9.07 1.48 -15.67
CA GLY A 296 10.28 1.42 -16.48
C GLY A 296 10.07 2.03 -17.86
N ILE A 297 11.10 2.71 -18.34
CA ILE A 297 11.09 3.38 -19.65
C ILE A 297 12.22 2.80 -20.49
N VAL A 298 11.92 2.49 -21.74
CA VAL A 298 12.86 2.03 -22.76
C VAL A 298 12.83 3.03 -23.90
N LEU A 299 13.99 3.59 -24.22
CA LEU A 299 14.18 4.49 -25.35
C LEU A 299 14.55 3.65 -26.57
N HIS A 300 13.83 3.86 -27.67
CA HIS A 300 14.11 3.21 -28.93
C HIS A 300 14.38 4.23 -30.03
N ASN A 301 15.56 4.13 -30.65
CA ASN A 301 15.99 5.00 -31.74
C ASN A 301 15.94 4.24 -33.08
N PRO A 302 14.84 4.30 -33.86
CA PRO A 302 14.70 3.48 -35.08
C PRO A 302 15.61 3.94 -36.23
N SER A 303 16.67 3.20 -36.57
CA SER A 303 17.70 3.68 -37.52
C SER A 303 17.24 3.80 -38.99
N ASN A 304 16.37 2.90 -39.46
CA ASN A 304 15.66 2.92 -40.74
C ASN A 304 14.43 2.00 -40.60
N PHE A 305 13.25 2.44 -41.06
CA PHE A 305 12.03 1.63 -41.00
C PHE A 305 12.05 0.55 -42.09
N ASP A 306 12.68 -0.58 -41.79
CA ASP A 306 12.26 -1.85 -42.40
C ASP A 306 11.16 -2.43 -41.51
N GLU A 307 9.94 -2.52 -42.03
CA GLU A 307 8.77 -3.13 -41.37
C GLU A 307 9.05 -4.56 -40.86
N SER A 308 10.14 -5.21 -41.30
CA SER A 308 10.54 -6.55 -40.88
C SER A 308 11.18 -6.63 -39.48
N ASN A 309 11.59 -5.51 -38.86
CA ASN A 309 12.36 -5.53 -37.61
C ASN A 309 11.57 -5.24 -36.34
N ASP A 310 10.26 -4.95 -36.43
CA ASP A 310 9.41 -4.60 -35.28
C ASP A 310 9.42 -5.69 -34.19
N ALA A 311 9.45 -6.96 -34.60
CA ALA A 311 9.51 -8.10 -33.67
C ALA A 311 10.80 -8.10 -32.83
N SER A 312 11.94 -7.74 -33.42
CA SER A 312 13.24 -7.70 -32.71
C SER A 312 13.31 -6.55 -31.72
N ILE A 313 12.71 -5.41 -32.06
CA ILE A 313 12.60 -4.22 -31.21
C ILE A 313 11.75 -4.54 -29.98
N LEU A 314 10.61 -5.18 -30.20
CA LEU A 314 9.73 -5.60 -29.10
C LEU A 314 10.41 -6.66 -28.24
N GLN A 315 11.15 -7.60 -28.82
CA GLN A 315 11.87 -8.61 -28.04
C GLN A 315 12.90 -7.97 -27.10
N ALA A 316 13.71 -7.02 -27.59
CA ALA A 316 14.68 -6.31 -26.76
C ALA A 316 13.97 -5.45 -25.68
N SER A 317 12.93 -4.72 -26.06
CA SER A 317 12.18 -3.83 -25.15
C SER A 317 11.46 -4.63 -24.05
N PHE A 318 10.79 -5.73 -24.39
CA PHE A 318 10.13 -6.59 -23.42
C PHE A 318 11.11 -7.38 -22.56
N SER A 319 12.30 -7.70 -23.05
CA SER A 319 13.37 -8.23 -22.19
C SER A 319 13.80 -7.21 -21.14
N ALA A 320 13.92 -5.93 -21.51
CA ALA A 320 14.19 -4.86 -20.54
C ALA A 320 13.04 -4.68 -19.55
N PHE A 321 11.79 -4.69 -20.03
CA PHE A 321 10.60 -4.62 -19.18
C PHE A 321 10.50 -5.79 -18.20
N SER A 322 10.85 -7.01 -18.60
CA SER A 322 10.92 -8.16 -17.69
C SER A 322 11.89 -7.92 -16.53
N HIS A 323 13.11 -7.44 -16.81
CA HIS A 323 14.08 -7.12 -15.76
C HIS A 323 13.59 -5.98 -14.85
N GLN A 324 13.02 -4.93 -15.42
CA GLN A 324 12.45 -3.80 -14.69
C GLN A 324 11.27 -4.25 -13.80
N LEU A 325 10.38 -5.10 -14.30
CA LEU A 325 9.27 -5.67 -13.55
C LEU A 325 9.75 -6.51 -12.37
N LEU A 326 10.72 -7.40 -12.59
CA LEU A 326 11.32 -8.20 -11.51
C LEU A 326 11.96 -7.28 -10.44
N SER A 327 12.65 -6.22 -10.87
CA SER A 327 13.23 -5.24 -9.95
C SER A 327 12.17 -4.47 -9.16
N LEU A 328 11.08 -4.02 -9.79
CA LEU A 328 9.99 -3.28 -9.15
C LEU A 328 9.20 -4.15 -8.18
N LEU A 329 8.99 -5.43 -8.50
CA LEU A 329 8.34 -6.38 -7.60
C LEU A 329 9.26 -6.83 -6.46
N GLY A 330 10.54 -6.47 -6.53
CA GLY A 330 11.53 -6.73 -5.49
C GLY A 330 12.12 -8.13 -5.55
N ILE A 331 12.13 -8.78 -6.71
CA ILE A 331 12.79 -10.07 -6.89
C ILE A 331 14.31 -9.88 -6.73
N PRO A 332 14.97 -10.65 -5.83
CA PRO A 332 16.39 -10.47 -5.58
C PRO A 332 17.20 -11.00 -6.75
N GLN A 333 18.20 -10.24 -7.18
CA GLN A 333 19.14 -10.70 -8.20
C GLN A 333 20.17 -11.65 -7.58
N LEU A 334 20.73 -12.53 -8.41
CA LEU A 334 21.80 -13.42 -7.98
C LEU A 334 23.01 -12.59 -7.52
N PRO A 335 23.56 -12.85 -6.33
CA PRO A 335 24.75 -12.15 -5.84
C PRO A 335 25.95 -12.34 -6.77
N SER A 336 26.76 -11.30 -6.91
CA SER A 336 28.01 -11.36 -7.68
C SER A 336 28.93 -12.44 -7.10
N GLY A 337 29.47 -13.31 -7.96
CA GLY A 337 30.39 -14.38 -7.56
C GLY A 337 29.73 -15.74 -7.32
N ILE A 338 28.40 -15.81 -7.30
CA ILE A 338 27.64 -17.06 -7.29
C ILE A 338 27.19 -17.36 -8.71
N ARG A 339 27.41 -18.59 -9.18
CA ARG A 339 26.90 -19.07 -10.47
C ARG A 339 25.55 -19.76 -10.26
N ASP A 340 24.73 -19.69 -11.29
CA ASP A 340 23.50 -20.44 -11.38
C ASP A 340 23.55 -21.22 -12.70
N THR A 341 23.71 -22.53 -12.60
CA THR A 341 23.89 -23.44 -13.74
C THR A 341 22.57 -23.79 -14.44
N ALA A 342 21.41 -23.42 -13.88
CA ALA A 342 20.14 -23.70 -14.53
C ALA A 342 19.90 -22.71 -15.67
N SER A 343 19.76 -23.22 -16.90
CA SER A 343 19.68 -22.43 -18.14
C SER A 343 18.36 -21.67 -18.34
N ASP A 344 17.36 -21.88 -17.50
CA ASP A 344 16.02 -21.36 -17.72
C ASP A 344 15.80 -20.02 -17.00
N SER A 345 15.33 -19.02 -17.77
CA SER A 345 14.96 -17.65 -17.35
C SER A 345 13.81 -17.53 -16.33
N SER A 346 13.47 -18.61 -15.63
CA SER A 346 12.40 -18.68 -14.64
C SER A 346 12.88 -18.20 -13.26
N ILE A 347 11.99 -17.57 -12.49
CA ILE A 347 12.22 -17.22 -11.09
C ILE A 347 12.52 -18.48 -10.27
N ARG A 348 13.58 -18.45 -9.46
CA ARG A 348 14.05 -19.57 -8.63
C ARG A 348 13.30 -19.67 -7.31
N GLU A 349 13.29 -20.87 -6.73
CA GLU A 349 12.65 -21.13 -5.43
C GLU A 349 13.20 -20.23 -4.30
N TRP A 350 14.52 -20.06 -4.21
CA TRP A 350 15.12 -19.21 -3.18
C TRP A 350 14.68 -17.74 -3.30
N GLN A 351 14.47 -17.25 -4.54
CA GLN A 351 13.98 -15.90 -4.80
C GLN A 351 12.54 -15.74 -4.32
N LEU A 352 11.70 -16.75 -4.58
CA LEU A 352 10.31 -16.80 -4.10
C LEU A 352 10.25 -16.86 -2.57
N ASP A 353 11.08 -17.68 -1.94
CA ASP A 353 11.16 -17.78 -0.48
C ASP A 353 11.62 -16.45 0.16
N ALA A 354 12.62 -15.80 -0.43
CA ALA A 354 13.09 -14.49 0.03
C ALA A 354 11.98 -13.43 -0.12
N LEU A 355 11.25 -13.43 -1.23
CA LEU A 355 10.11 -12.55 -1.45
C LEU A 355 8.99 -12.83 -0.43
N LEU A 356 8.67 -14.10 -0.17
CA LEU A 356 7.68 -14.51 0.84
C LEU A 356 8.01 -13.93 2.21
N ARG A 357 9.25 -14.11 2.68
CA ARG A 357 9.69 -13.57 3.97
C ARG A 357 9.54 -12.05 4.01
N ARG A 358 10.02 -11.35 2.97
CA ARG A 358 9.92 -9.89 2.87
C ARG A 358 8.47 -9.42 2.92
N ARG A 359 7.61 -9.92 2.03
CA ARG A 359 6.22 -9.48 1.92
C ARG A 359 5.40 -9.86 3.15
N THR A 360 5.70 -10.99 3.80
CA THR A 360 5.05 -11.36 5.07
C THR A 360 5.37 -10.33 6.16
N LEU A 361 6.64 -9.95 6.31
CA LEU A 361 7.06 -8.95 7.30
C LEU A 361 6.47 -7.57 6.99
N GLU A 362 6.52 -7.15 5.73
CA GLU A 362 5.91 -5.90 5.24
C GLU A 362 4.40 -5.87 5.53
N ASN A 363 3.68 -6.93 5.18
CA ASN A 363 2.23 -7.02 5.38
C ASN A 363 1.83 -7.07 6.85
N ALA A 364 2.57 -7.82 7.67
CA ALA A 364 2.33 -7.87 9.11
C ALA A 364 2.49 -6.48 9.73
N LYS A 365 3.58 -5.79 9.39
CA LYS A 365 3.87 -4.45 9.90
C LYS A 365 2.86 -3.42 9.39
N GLY A 366 2.57 -3.43 8.09
CA GLY A 366 1.57 -2.56 7.46
C GLY A 366 0.18 -2.76 8.05
N SER A 367 -0.22 -4.00 8.34
CA SER A 367 -1.50 -4.32 8.99
C SER A 367 -1.55 -3.72 10.40
N GLN A 368 -0.51 -3.93 11.21
CA GLN A 368 -0.45 -3.37 12.57
C GLN A 368 -0.51 -1.84 12.57
N ASP A 369 0.23 -1.19 11.68
CA ASP A 369 0.28 0.27 11.59
C ASP A 369 -1.03 0.86 11.08
N THR A 370 -1.68 0.19 10.12
CA THR A 370 -3.00 0.57 9.63
C THR A 370 -4.05 0.44 10.73
N LEU A 371 -4.10 -0.69 11.45
CA LEU A 371 -5.03 -0.90 12.55
C LEU A 371 -4.86 0.13 13.69
N LYS A 372 -3.61 0.46 14.05
CA LYS A 372 -3.32 1.55 14.98
C LYS A 372 -3.81 2.90 14.46
N SER A 373 -3.61 3.16 13.17
CA SER A 373 -4.03 4.41 12.53
C SER A 373 -5.55 4.53 12.53
N ILE A 374 -6.29 3.44 12.31
CA ILE A 374 -7.76 3.41 12.43
C ILE A 374 -8.19 3.81 13.85
N ILE A 375 -7.62 3.20 14.89
CA ILE A 375 -7.96 3.54 16.28
C ILE A 375 -7.67 5.01 16.56
N LYS A 376 -6.47 5.47 16.21
CA LYS A 376 -6.05 6.85 16.42
C LYS A 376 -6.99 7.83 15.72
N LEU A 377 -7.40 7.53 14.48
CA LEU A 377 -8.31 8.35 13.69
C LEU A 377 -9.69 8.42 14.36
N VAL A 378 -10.23 7.28 14.78
CA VAL A 378 -11.53 7.16 15.46
C VAL A 378 -11.54 7.84 16.83
N ASP A 379 -10.41 7.82 17.55
CA ASP A 379 -10.27 8.51 18.84
C ASP A 379 -10.10 10.03 18.66
N GLN A 380 -9.41 10.48 17.61
CA GLN A 380 -9.19 11.90 17.33
C GLN A 380 -10.43 12.60 16.77
N ILE A 381 -11.30 11.89 16.06
CA ILE A 381 -12.50 12.45 15.43
C ILE A 381 -13.73 11.91 16.18
N GLU A 382 -14.20 12.67 17.18
CA GLU A 382 -15.26 12.27 18.12
C GLU A 382 -16.51 11.71 17.45
N ASN A 383 -16.89 12.28 16.31
CA ASN A 383 -18.09 11.95 15.56
C ASN A 383 -17.87 10.98 14.40
N MET A 384 -16.69 10.36 14.24
CA MET A 384 -16.41 9.45 13.13
C MET A 384 -17.40 8.27 13.09
N PRO A 385 -18.09 8.01 11.95
CA PRO A 385 -19.03 6.92 11.86
C PRO A 385 -18.26 5.62 11.69
N VAL A 386 -18.59 4.63 12.53
CA VAL A 386 -17.99 3.29 12.47
C VAL A 386 -19.13 2.29 12.34
N GLY A 387 -19.32 1.80 11.11
CA GLY A 387 -20.30 0.79 10.76
C GLY A 387 -19.83 -0.64 11.05
N GLN A 388 -20.73 -1.60 10.86
CA GLN A 388 -20.45 -3.03 11.09
C GLN A 388 -19.46 -3.60 10.07
N ASP A 389 -19.45 -3.05 8.86
CA ASP A 389 -18.48 -3.31 7.80
C ASP A 389 -17.06 -2.95 8.22
N VAL A 390 -16.84 -1.75 8.76
CA VAL A 390 -15.51 -1.34 9.27
C VAL A 390 -15.10 -2.18 10.48
N LYS A 391 -16.02 -2.36 11.44
CA LYS A 391 -15.72 -3.15 12.64
C LYS A 391 -15.41 -4.61 12.29
N GLY A 392 -16.19 -5.21 11.42
CA GLY A 392 -15.99 -6.57 10.93
C GLY A 392 -14.62 -6.73 10.27
N ASP A 393 -14.26 -5.82 9.37
CA ASP A 393 -12.95 -5.83 8.70
C ASP A 393 -11.79 -5.73 9.70
N VAL A 394 -11.93 -4.91 10.75
CA VAL A 394 -10.93 -4.80 11.82
C VAL A 394 -10.83 -6.09 12.64
N GLU A 395 -11.96 -6.70 12.99
CA GLU A 395 -12.00 -7.97 13.75
C GLU A 395 -11.42 -9.14 12.94
N ASP A 396 -11.79 -9.23 11.66
CA ASP A 396 -11.28 -10.24 10.71
C ASP A 396 -9.79 -10.04 10.46
N ALA A 397 -9.31 -8.81 10.28
CA ALA A 397 -7.88 -8.52 10.12
C ALA A 397 -7.08 -8.98 11.34
N LEU A 398 -7.60 -8.75 12.55
CA LEU A 398 -6.96 -9.21 13.79
C LEU A 398 -6.99 -10.74 13.92
N GLU A 399 -8.03 -11.40 13.44
CA GLU A 399 -8.11 -12.87 13.40
C GLU A 399 -7.08 -13.45 12.43
N GLU A 400 -6.97 -12.88 11.23
CA GLU A 400 -5.98 -13.29 10.23
C GLU A 400 -4.54 -13.04 10.72
N LEU A 401 -4.27 -11.93 11.42
CA LEU A 401 -2.98 -11.74 12.10
C LEU A 401 -2.72 -12.83 13.15
N THR A 402 -3.74 -13.25 13.91
CA THR A 402 -3.59 -14.32 14.89
C THR A 402 -3.24 -15.65 14.21
N LYS A 403 -3.91 -15.99 13.10
CA LYS A 403 -3.60 -17.17 12.28
C LYS A 403 -2.21 -17.09 11.64
N MET A 404 -1.77 -15.90 11.22
CA MET A 404 -0.42 -15.67 10.73
C MET A 404 0.63 -16.04 11.79
N TYR A 405 0.51 -15.53 13.02
CA TYR A 405 1.43 -15.89 14.10
C TYR A 405 1.40 -17.39 14.43
N GLY A 406 0.22 -18.02 14.41
CA GLY A 406 0.08 -19.46 14.66
C GLY A 406 0.64 -20.36 13.55
N SER A 407 0.70 -19.88 12.31
CA SER A 407 1.23 -20.62 11.14
C SER A 407 2.71 -20.33 10.85
N ALA A 408 3.31 -19.34 11.52
CA ALA A 408 4.70 -18.93 11.31
C ALA A 408 5.69 -20.10 11.43
N THR A 409 5.44 -21.03 12.35
CA THR A 409 6.31 -22.20 12.59
C THR A 409 6.08 -23.36 11.62
N SER A 410 4.96 -23.39 10.90
CA SER A 410 4.55 -24.56 10.10
C SER A 410 4.72 -24.35 8.60
N SER A 411 4.36 -23.19 8.06
CA SER A 411 4.44 -22.96 6.62
C SER A 411 4.52 -21.48 6.27
N LEU A 412 5.65 -21.09 5.66
CA LEU A 412 5.88 -19.72 5.18
C LEU A 412 4.81 -19.24 4.20
N GLN A 413 4.30 -20.12 3.34
CA GLN A 413 3.25 -19.77 2.37
C GLN A 413 1.92 -19.44 3.05
N GLN A 414 1.53 -20.21 4.08
CA GLN A 414 0.31 -19.94 4.84
C GLN A 414 0.46 -18.67 5.68
N THR A 415 1.63 -18.46 6.29
CA THR A 415 1.94 -17.23 7.02
C THR A 415 1.81 -16.01 6.11
N PHE A 416 2.38 -16.08 4.91
CA PHE A 416 2.24 -15.02 3.91
C PHE A 416 0.77 -14.79 3.53
N ARG A 417 0.00 -15.84 3.23
CA ARG A 417 -1.42 -15.73 2.87
C ARG A 417 -2.22 -15.00 3.95
N HIS A 418 -2.07 -15.40 5.21
CA HIS A 418 -2.74 -14.75 6.33
C HIS A 418 -2.29 -13.30 6.51
N SER A 419 -1.00 -13.01 6.33
CA SER A 419 -0.48 -11.62 6.39
C SER A 419 -1.09 -10.73 5.29
N ALA A 420 -1.23 -11.25 4.07
CA ALA A 420 -1.79 -10.52 2.93
C ALA A 420 -3.29 -10.25 3.12
N LEU A 421 -4.04 -11.24 3.63
CA LEU A 421 -5.46 -11.07 3.97
C LEU A 421 -5.65 -10.02 5.07
N ALA A 422 -4.85 -10.08 6.14
CA ALA A 422 -4.89 -9.09 7.20
C ALA A 422 -4.65 -7.67 6.69
N LEU A 423 -3.66 -7.47 5.82
CA LEU A 423 -3.35 -6.15 5.26
C LEU A 423 -4.49 -5.66 4.36
N GLY A 424 -5.05 -6.54 3.54
CA GLY A 424 -6.19 -6.23 2.67
C GLY A 424 -7.42 -5.79 3.46
N LEU A 425 -7.77 -6.52 4.52
CA LEU A 425 -8.89 -6.21 5.41
C LEU A 425 -8.66 -4.90 6.19
N ALA A 426 -7.47 -4.72 6.76
CA ALA A 426 -7.11 -3.48 7.47
C ALA A 426 -7.16 -2.26 6.54
N SER A 427 -6.65 -2.39 5.31
CA SER A 427 -6.69 -1.31 4.32
C SER A 427 -8.12 -1.02 3.86
N ARG A 428 -8.94 -2.06 3.64
CA ARG A 428 -10.36 -1.91 3.29
C ARG A 428 -11.14 -1.18 4.38
N ALA A 429 -10.89 -1.51 5.65
CA ALA A 429 -11.47 -0.79 6.79
C ALA A 429 -11.03 0.68 6.81
N PHE A 430 -9.74 0.96 6.65
CA PHE A 430 -9.19 2.32 6.72
C PHE A 430 -9.71 3.24 5.60
N PHE A 431 -9.82 2.72 4.37
CA PHE A 431 -10.31 3.49 3.22
C PHE A 431 -11.82 3.33 2.96
N ASN A 432 -12.58 2.83 3.95
CA ASN A 432 -14.02 2.66 3.80
C ASN A 432 -14.70 4.03 3.52
N PRO A 433 -15.49 4.16 2.43
CA PRO A 433 -16.14 5.42 2.07
C PRO A 433 -17.02 6.02 3.18
N GLY A 434 -17.62 5.16 4.01
CA GLY A 434 -18.45 5.57 5.14
C GLY A 434 -17.68 6.36 6.19
N MET A 435 -16.42 6.02 6.47
CA MET A 435 -15.59 6.76 7.42
C MET A 435 -15.15 8.13 6.90
N LEU A 436 -14.97 8.26 5.59
CA LEU A 436 -14.54 9.49 4.93
C LEU A 436 -15.66 10.53 4.79
N ALA A 437 -16.92 10.10 4.85
CA ALA A 437 -18.08 10.96 4.59
C ALA A 437 -18.18 12.18 5.54
N LEU A 438 -17.77 12.05 6.80
CA LEU A 438 -17.80 13.17 7.76
C LEU A 438 -16.62 14.13 7.65
N LEU A 439 -15.56 13.78 6.91
CA LEU A 439 -14.57 14.79 6.51
C LEU A 439 -15.22 15.87 5.63
N TYR A 440 -16.31 15.52 4.93
CA TYR A 440 -17.05 16.43 4.06
C TYR A 440 -18.25 17.11 4.73
N PHE A 441 -18.80 16.55 5.81
CA PHE A 441 -19.94 17.13 6.54
C PHE A 441 -19.75 17.11 8.07
N PRO A 442 -18.92 18.03 8.61
CA PRO A 442 -18.70 18.17 10.05
C PRO A 442 -19.98 18.48 10.84
N ALA A 443 -19.98 18.16 12.14
CA ALA A 443 -21.14 18.38 13.03
C ALA A 443 -21.52 19.87 13.15
N GLU A 444 -20.57 20.77 12.92
CA GLU A 444 -20.75 22.22 12.89
C GLU A 444 -21.75 22.62 11.80
N HIS A 445 -21.73 21.94 10.65
CA HIS A 445 -22.68 22.20 9.57
C HIS A 445 -24.10 21.76 9.95
N LYS A 446 -24.23 20.67 10.72
CA LYS A 446 -25.52 20.26 11.29
C LYS A 446 -26.07 21.37 12.19
N TYR A 447 -25.27 21.92 13.11
CA TYR A 447 -25.73 23.02 13.97
C TYR A 447 -26.02 24.31 13.17
N ALA A 448 -25.24 24.62 12.14
CA ALA A 448 -25.50 25.78 11.29
C ALA A 448 -26.86 25.69 10.56
N VAL A 449 -27.27 24.48 10.14
CA VAL A 449 -28.57 24.25 9.49
C VAL A 449 -29.72 24.29 10.50
N TYR A 450 -29.55 23.70 11.69
CA TYR A 450 -30.64 23.59 12.67
C TYR A 450 -30.84 24.84 13.54
N THR A 451 -29.78 25.63 13.78
CA THR A 451 -29.84 26.81 14.67
C THR A 451 -30.90 27.85 14.23
N PRO A 452 -31.02 28.26 12.95
CA PRO A 452 -32.05 29.22 12.54
C PRO A 452 -33.49 28.70 12.74
N LEU A 453 -33.72 27.41 12.46
CA LEU A 453 -35.02 26.76 12.62
C LEU A 453 -35.43 26.72 14.10
N PHE A 454 -34.52 26.28 14.99
CA PHE A 454 -34.82 26.23 16.42
C PHE A 454 -34.86 27.61 17.07
N ALA A 455 -33.99 28.55 16.67
CA ALA A 455 -33.99 29.91 17.21
C ALA A 455 -35.32 30.62 16.95
N SER A 456 -35.84 30.54 15.71
CA SER A 456 -37.12 31.17 15.34
C SER A 456 -38.32 30.58 16.09
N ALA A 457 -38.31 29.28 16.40
CA ALA A 457 -39.37 28.62 17.15
C ALA A 457 -39.25 28.81 18.69
N VAL A 458 -38.04 28.62 19.24
CA VAL A 458 -37.81 28.56 20.70
C VAL A 458 -37.76 29.94 21.35
N ILE A 459 -37.20 30.96 20.67
CA ILE A 459 -37.06 32.30 21.26
C ILE A 459 -38.42 32.92 21.65
N PRO A 460 -39.45 32.95 20.77
CA PRO A 460 -40.76 33.49 21.14
C PRO A 460 -41.44 32.70 22.28
N LEU A 461 -41.33 31.37 22.25
CA LEU A 461 -41.86 30.47 23.28
C LEU A 461 -41.19 30.71 24.65
N PHE A 462 -39.89 30.94 24.65
CA PHE A 462 -39.12 31.27 25.86
C PHE A 462 -39.49 32.63 26.42
N VAL A 463 -39.62 33.65 25.57
CA VAL A 463 -40.08 34.99 25.99
C VAL A 463 -41.50 34.93 26.58
N ALA A 464 -42.40 34.17 25.95
CA ALA A 464 -43.77 33.97 26.44
C ALA A 464 -43.79 33.28 27.81
N ALA A 465 -42.99 32.22 27.99
CA ALA A 465 -42.87 31.52 29.27
C ALA A 465 -42.31 32.43 30.37
N LEU A 466 -41.27 33.23 30.08
CA LEU A 466 -40.69 34.18 31.03
C LEU A 466 -41.69 35.25 31.48
N ARG A 467 -42.46 35.82 30.54
CA ARG A 467 -43.50 36.80 30.85
C ARG A 467 -44.58 36.20 31.75
N GLU A 468 -45.02 34.98 31.44
CA GLU A 468 -46.01 34.26 32.26
C GLU A 468 -45.50 33.96 33.67
N LEU A 469 -44.25 33.52 33.79
CA LEU A 469 -43.60 33.24 35.08
C LEU A 469 -43.50 34.50 35.95
N LYS A 470 -43.15 35.66 35.36
CA LYS A 470 -43.15 36.94 36.06
C LYS A 470 -44.55 37.33 36.52
N ALA A 471 -45.55 37.24 35.64
CA ALA A 471 -46.94 37.55 35.98
C ALA A 471 -47.47 36.67 37.12
N TRP A 472 -47.20 35.37 37.07
CA TRP A 472 -47.57 34.43 38.12
C TRP A 472 -46.89 34.71 39.46
N ARG A 473 -45.60 35.06 39.46
CA ARG A 473 -44.88 35.45 40.69
C ARG A 473 -45.44 36.75 41.29
N LEU A 474 -45.80 37.73 40.46
CA LEU A 474 -46.42 38.98 40.90
C LEU A 474 -47.81 38.73 41.49
N GLN A 475 -48.64 37.90 40.84
CA GLN A 475 -49.95 37.49 41.37
C GLN A 475 -49.83 36.76 42.72
N ARG A 476 -48.84 35.87 42.88
CA ARG A 476 -48.57 35.19 44.16
C ARG A 476 -48.10 36.15 45.25
N LYS A 477 -47.24 37.12 44.92
CA LYS A 477 -46.81 38.16 45.87
C LYS A 477 -47.96 39.07 46.28
N ALA A 478 -48.85 39.45 45.36
CA ALA A 478 -50.04 40.22 45.67
C ALA A 478 -51.02 39.43 46.55
N ALA A 479 -51.26 38.16 46.22
CA ALA A 479 -52.10 37.27 47.03
C ALA A 479 -51.53 37.03 48.44
N ALA A 480 -50.20 36.92 48.57
CA ALA A 480 -49.52 36.82 49.85
C ALA A 480 -49.59 38.14 50.65
N ALA A 481 -49.56 39.30 49.99
CA ALA A 481 -49.68 40.61 50.64
C ALA A 481 -51.12 40.87 51.14
N THR A 482 -52.15 40.46 50.39
CA THR A 482 -53.56 40.53 50.83
C THR A 482 -53.90 39.51 51.91
N GLY A 483 -53.18 38.39 51.99
CA GLY A 483 -53.36 37.38 53.05
C GLY A 483 -52.77 37.75 54.41
N VAL A 484 -51.99 38.84 54.49
CA VAL A 484 -51.39 39.36 55.74
C VAL A 484 -52.22 40.52 56.34
N GLN A 485 -53.27 40.99 55.65
CA GLN A 485 -54.17 42.06 56.11
C GLN A 485 -55.55 41.57 56.58
N ASN A 486 -55.76 40.25 56.73
CA ASN A 486 -56.96 39.69 57.35
C ASN A 486 -56.66 39.08 58.72
#